data_AF-A0A382N1M0-F1
#
_entry.id   AF-A0A382N1M0-F1
#
_cell.length_a   1.000
_cell.length_b   1.000
_cell.length_c   1.000
_cell.angle_alpha   90.00
_cell.angle_beta   90.00
_cell.angle_gamma   90.00
#
_symmetry.space_group_name_H-M   'P 1'
#
loop_
_entity.id
_entity.type
_entity.pdbx_description
1 polymer ?
#
loop_
_entity_poly.entity_id
_entity_poly.type
_entity_poly.pdbx_seq_one_letter_code
_entity_poly.pdbx_strand_id
1 'polypeptide(L)' 'MKFLFDLGGVFFDWDPKHFFKNIFSSLDELDYFLTNVCNDEWNVQQDAGRTIKEAEEEI' A
#
# COMPACT_ATOMS: atom_id res chain seq x y z
N MET A 1 5.10 -2.39 4.84
CA MET A 1 6.28 -3.06 4.24
C MET A 1 7.05 -2.02 3.46
N LYS A 2 8.38 -2.10 3.45
CA LYS A 2 9.24 -1.20 2.67
C LYS A 2 9.82 -1.97 1.50
N PHE A 3 9.69 -1.40 0.31
CA PHE A 3 10.13 -2.05 -0.91
C PHE A 3 11.25 -1.27 -1.55
N LEU A 4 12.21 -2.00 -2.11
CA LEU A 4 13.23 -1.43 -2.98
C LEU A 4 12.76 -1.61 -4.43
N PHE A 5 12.34 -0.52 -5.06
CA PHE A 5 11.96 -0.54 -6.47
C PHE A 5 13.12 -0.11 -7.36
N ASP A 6 13.26 -0.77 -8.50
CA ASP A 6 14.13 -0.35 -9.61
C ASP A 6 13.27 0.16 -10.77
N LEU A 7 13.49 1.42 -11.16
CA LEU A 7 12.92 2.01 -12.37
C LEU A 7 14.03 2.39 -13.34
N GLY A 8 14.58 1.39 -14.02
CA GLY A 8 15.58 1.59 -15.07
C GLY A 8 16.94 2.03 -14.55
N GLY A 9 17.40 1.45 -13.44
CA GLY A 9 18.67 1.76 -12.76
C GLY A 9 18.53 2.79 -11.64
N VAL A 10 17.31 3.18 -11.26
CA VAL A 10 17.04 4.12 -10.18
C VAL A 10 16.36 3.39 -9.03
N PHE A 11 17.05 3.35 -7.89
CA PHE A 11 16.56 2.77 -6.66
C PHE A 11 15.94 3.82 -5.74
N PHE A 12 14.79 3.52 -5.17
CA PHE A 12 14.20 4.32 -4.10
C PHE A 12 13.54 3.45 -3.04
N ASP A 13 13.58 3.91 -1.79
CA ASP A 13 12.82 3.33 -0.68
C ASP A 13 11.35 3.73 -0.87
N TRP A 14 10.50 2.74 -1.09
CA TRP A 14 9.06 2.95 -1.14
C TRP A 14 8.47 2.76 0.24
N ASP A 15 7.91 3.85 0.78
CA ASP A 15 7.09 3.87 1.98
C ASP A 15 5.71 4.46 1.64
N PRO A 16 4.61 3.69 1.75
CA PRO A 16 3.27 4.19 1.42
C PRO A 16 2.85 5.39 2.28
N LYS A 17 3.42 5.56 3.49
CA LYS A 17 3.16 6.75 4.31
C LYS A 17 3.57 8.03 3.59
N HIS A 18 4.61 8.02 2.76
CA HIS A 18 5.01 9.19 1.98
C HIS A 18 3.95 9.61 0.96
N PHE A 19 3.22 8.65 0.39
CA PHE A 19 2.13 8.89 -0.55
C PHE A 19 0.86 9.36 0.17
N PHE A 20 0.46 8.67 1.24
CA PHE A 20 -0.81 8.91 1.92
C PHE A 20 -0.79 10.01 3.01
N LYS A 21 0.38 10.51 3.43
CA LYS A 21 0.50 11.48 4.55
C LYS A 21 -0.39 12.72 4.49
N ASN A 22 -0.78 13.16 3.29
CA ASN A 22 -1.59 14.37 3.10
C ASN A 22 -3.08 14.07 2.85
N ILE A 23 -3.47 12.80 2.85
CA ILE A 23 -4.86 12.37 2.62
C ILE A 23 -5.62 12.25 3.95
N PHE A 24 -4.94 11.87 5.02
CA PHE A 24 -5.54 11.66 6.34
C PHE A 24 -5.39 12.87 7.26
N SER A 25 -6.32 13.03 8.21
CA SER A 25 -6.31 14.16 9.14
C SER A 25 -5.38 13.92 10.33
N SER A 26 -5.00 12.67 10.58
CA SER A 26 -4.05 12.28 11.63
C SER A 26 -3.14 11.12 11.19
N LEU A 27 -2.00 10.99 11.87
CA LEU A 27 -1.11 9.83 11.68
C LEU A 27 -1.76 8.53 12.14
N ASP A 28 -2.60 8.56 13.17
CA ASP A 28 -3.28 7.37 13.67
C ASP A 28 -4.29 6.83 12.65
N GLU A 29 -5.00 7.71 11.92
CA GLU A 29 -5.88 7.32 10.82
C GLU A 29 -5.10 6.69 9.66
N LEU A 30 -3.97 7.28 9.28
CA LEU A 30 -3.09 6.74 8.26
C LEU A 30 -2.57 5.35 8.64
N ASP A 31 -2.11 5.20 9.89
CA ASP A 31 -1.56 3.94 10.39
C ASP A 31 -2.66 2.88 10.49
N TYR A 32 -3.87 3.25 10.92
CA TYR A 32 -5.02 2.36 10.91
C TYR A 32 -5.35 1.89 9.49
N PHE A 33 -5.38 2.80 8.52
CA PHE A 33 -5.64 2.48 7.12
C PHE A 33 -4.63 1.49 6.55
N LEU A 34 -3.32 1.76 6.74
CA LEU A 34 -2.24 0.91 6.22
C LEU A 34 -2.09 -0.41 6.99
N THR A 35 -2.73 -0.56 8.15
CA THR A 35 -2.69 -1.80 8.94
C THR A 35 -3.93 -2.66 8.73
N ASN A 36 -5.10 -2.06 8.53
CA ASN A 36 -6.38 -2.77 8.58
C ASN A 36 -7.14 -2.75 7.25
N VAL A 37 -6.99 -1.71 6.43
CA VAL A 37 -7.77 -1.54 5.19
C VAL A 37 -6.92 -1.88 3.97
N CYS A 38 -5.83 -1.12 3.77
CA CYS A 38 -4.87 -1.35 2.69
C CYS A 38 -3.57 -1.91 3.28
N ASN A 39 -3.69 -3.08 3.91
CA ASN A 39 -2.55 -3.73 4.54
C ASN A 39 -1.63 -4.39 3.51
N ASP A 40 -0.38 -4.63 3.90
CA ASP A 40 0.65 -5.17 3.01
C ASP A 40 0.26 -6.53 2.41
N GLU A 41 -0.37 -7.39 3.21
CA GLU A 41 -0.72 -8.76 2.83
C GLU A 41 -1.83 -8.79 1.78
N TRP A 42 -2.80 -7.88 1.90
CA TRP A 42 -3.83 -7.62 0.91
C TRP A 42 -3.24 -6.97 -0.35
N ASN A 43 -2.32 -6.01 -0.20
CA ASN A 43 -1.73 -5.29 -1.33
C ASN A 43 -0.87 -6.20 -2.21
N VAL A 44 -0.07 -7.09 -1.61
CA VAL A 44 0.78 -8.06 -2.34
C VAL A 44 -0.05 -8.99 -3.24
N GLN A 45 -1.28 -9.33 -2.85
CA GLN A 45 -2.14 -10.17 -3.70
C GLN A 45 -2.50 -9.48 -5.03
N GLN A 46 -2.58 -8.15 -5.04
CA GLN A 46 -2.81 -7.39 -6.27
C GLN A 46 -1.61 -7.46 -7.21
N ASP A 47 -0.39 -7.35 -6.66
CA ASP A 47 0.85 -7.52 -7.43
C ASP A 47 0.98 -8.97 -7.98
N ALA A 48 0.41 -9.95 -7.27
CA ALA A 48 0.32 -11.33 -7.72
C ALA A 48 -0.73 -11.56 -8.82
N GLY A 49 -1.48 -10.53 -9.21
CA GLY A 49 -2.44 -10.56 -10.31
C GLY A 49 -3.90 -10.78 -9.90
N ARG A 50 -4.23 -10.70 -8.60
CA ARG A 50 -5.63 -10.69 -8.14
C ARG A 50 -6.37 -9.51 -8.79
N THR A 51 -7.59 -9.75 -9.24
CA THR A 51 -8.39 -8.70 -9.87
C THR A 51 -8.92 -7.73 -8.82
N ILE A 52 -9.13 -6.47 -9.22
CA ILE A 52 -9.78 -5.48 -8.34
C ILE A 52 -11.17 -5.97 -7.91
N LYS A 53 -11.90 -6.63 -8.81
CA LYS A 53 -13.23 -7.17 -8.51
C LYS A 53 -13.19 -8.20 -7.38
N GLU A 54 -12.28 -9.18 -7.45
CA GLU A 54 -12.12 -10.18 -6.38
C GLU A 54 -11.75 -9.51 -5.06
N ALA A 55 -10.87 -8.51 -5.11
CA ALA A 55 -10.44 -7.80 -3.91
C ALA A 55 -11.55 -6.98 -3.24
N GLU A 56 -12.46 -6.39 -4.02
CA GLU A 56 -13.63 -5.65 -3.53
C GLU A 56 -14.68 -6.57 -2.90
N GLU A 57 -14.77 -7.84 -3.33
CA GLU A 57 -15.69 -8.83 -2.77
C GLU A 57 -15.27 -9.34 -1.38
N GLU A 58 -14.02 -9.12 -0.97
CA GLU A 58 -13.44 -9.55 0.32
C GLU A 58 -13.61 -8.52 1.46
N ILE A 59 -14.14 -7.33 1.17
CA ILE A 59 -14.28 -6.19 2.10
C ILE A 59 -15.74 -6.01 2.52
#